data_AF-A0A2E0PW00-F1
#
_entry.id   AF-A0A2E0PW00-F1
#
_cell.length_a   1.000
_cell.length_b   1.000
_cell.length_c   1.000
_cell.angle_alpha   90.00
_cell.angle_beta   90.00
_cell.angle_gamma   90.00
#
_symmetry.space_group_name_H-M   'P 1'
#
loop_
_entity.id
_entity.type
_entity.pdbx_description
1 polymer ?
#
loop_
_entity_poly.entity_id
_entity_poly.type
_entity_poly.pdbx_seq_one_letter_code
_entity_poly.pdbx_strand_id
1 'polypeptide(L)' 'EKGVPTGAVAHQGIIRAMVSLATGWNMINPGPKEMDWDAIQLFKIKPNGGVEICQLNISLLPEDP' A
#
# COMPACT_ATOMS: atom_id res chain seq x y z
N GLU A 1 -20.27 8.01 -7.34
CA GLU A 1 -19.97 6.79 -8.11
C GLU A 1 -19.26 5.77 -7.23
N LYS A 2 -19.39 4.47 -7.50
CA LYS A 2 -18.60 3.45 -6.78
C LYS A 2 -17.22 3.35 -7.44
N GLY A 3 -16.16 3.33 -6.64
CA GLY A 3 -14.80 3.11 -7.16
C GLY A 3 -14.65 1.73 -7.79
N VAL A 4 -13.75 1.60 -8.76
CA VAL A 4 -13.38 0.32 -9.39
C VAL A 4 -12.00 -0.15 -8.91
N PRO A 5 -11.76 -1.46 -8.79
CA PRO A 5 -10.42 -1.97 -8.52
C PRO A 5 -9.42 -1.44 -9.55
N THR A 6 -8.33 -0.84 -9.08
CA THR A 6 -7.33 -0.17 -9.93
C THR A 6 -5.93 -0.58 -9.48
N GLY A 7 -5.08 -0.97 -10.44
CA GLY A 7 -3.65 -1.15 -10.20
C GLY A 7 -2.87 0.12 -10.54
N ALA A 8 -1.82 0.41 -9.79
CA ALA A 8 -0.92 1.52 -10.05
C ALA A 8 0.54 1.09 -9.82
N VAL A 9 1.43 1.52 -10.71
CA VAL A 9 2.88 1.33 -10.57
C VAL A 9 3.50 2.70 -10.31
N ALA A 10 4.26 2.80 -9.22
CA ALA A 10 4.86 4.05 -8.79
C ALA A 10 6.16 3.78 -8.02
N HIS A 11 6.91 4.84 -7.74
CA HIS A 11 8.07 4.75 -6.88
C HIS A 11 7.68 4.49 -5.42
N GLN A 12 8.61 3.91 -4.66
CA GLN A 12 8.43 3.57 -3.25
C GLN A 12 7.95 4.74 -2.39
N GLY A 13 8.32 5.98 -2.73
CA GLY A 13 7.84 7.18 -2.04
C GLY A 13 6.32 7.35 -2.07
N ILE A 14 5.67 7.02 -3.19
CA ILE A 14 4.21 7.10 -3.32
C ILE A 14 3.53 6.01 -2.48
N ILE A 15 4.08 4.81 -2.48
CA ILE A 15 3.58 3.70 -1.67
C ILE A 15 3.71 4.04 -0.17
N ARG A 16 4.84 4.63 0.24
CA ARG A 16 5.05 5.12 1.62
C ARG A 16 4.04 6.21 1.99
N ALA A 17 3.67 7.10 1.07
CA ALA A 17 2.64 8.11 1.31
C ALA A 17 1.27 7.46 1.59
N MET A 18 0.92 6.38 0.87
CA MET A 18 -0.31 5.62 1.15
C MET A 18 -0.29 4.96 2.54
N VAL A 19 0.86 4.40 2.94
CA VAL A 19 1.07 3.85 4.30
C VAL A 19 0.96 4.96 5.34
N SER A 20 1.56 6.14 5.10
CA SER A 20 1.44 7.32 5.96
C SER A 20 -0.02 7.74 6.15
N LEU A 21 -0.78 7.88 5.07
CA LEU A 21 -2.21 8.20 5.11
C LEU A 21 -3.03 7.17 5.89
N ALA A 22 -2.69 5.89 5.77
CA ALA A 22 -3.42 4.81 6.44
C ALA A 22 -3.08 4.64 7.93
N THR A 23 -1.88 5.04 8.35
CA THR A 23 -1.35 4.74 9.70
C THR A 23 -1.10 5.98 10.55
N GLY A 24 -1.11 7.17 9.96
CA GLY A 24 -0.64 8.40 10.59
C GLY A 24 0.89 8.48 10.70
N TRP A 25 1.64 7.56 10.09
CA TRP A 25 3.10 7.61 10.10
C TRP A 25 3.62 8.88 9.44
N ASN A 26 4.34 9.70 10.19
CA ASN A 26 4.88 10.99 9.72
C ASN A 26 6.11 10.86 8.80
N MET A 27 6.51 9.64 8.42
CA MET A 27 7.61 9.35 7.50
C MET A 27 9.02 9.78 7.95
N ILE A 28 9.21 10.14 9.22
CA ILE A 28 10.52 10.54 9.78
C ILE A 28 11.27 9.33 10.38
N ASN A 29 10.53 8.44 11.04
CA ASN A 29 11.07 7.22 11.66
C ASN A 29 10.93 6.01 10.70
N PRO A 30 11.55 4.86 10.99
CA PRO A 30 11.29 3.62 10.25
C PRO A 30 9.78 3.36 10.08
N GLY A 31 9.42 2.81 8.93
CA GLY A 31 8.03 2.51 8.61
C GLY A 31 7.44 1.44 9.53
N PRO A 32 6.10 1.38 9.66
CA PRO A 32 5.43 0.39 10.51
C PRO A 32 5.67 -1.06 10.04
N LYS A 33 6.04 -1.24 8.77
CA LYS A 33 6.41 -2.53 8.17
C LYS A 33 7.42 -2.28 7.06
N GLU A 34 8.41 -3.18 6.96
CA GLU A 34 9.33 -3.22 5.82
C GLU A 34 8.58 -3.69 4.56
N MET A 35 8.82 -3.03 3.43
CA MET A 35 8.15 -3.35 2.17
C MET A 35 9.04 -4.22 1.31
N ASP A 36 8.47 -5.32 0.83
CA ASP A 36 9.16 -6.25 -0.05
C ASP A 36 9.19 -5.69 -1.49
N TRP A 37 10.30 -5.89 -2.20
CA TRP A 37 10.50 -5.35 -3.56
C TRP A 37 9.58 -5.98 -4.59
N ASP A 38 9.37 -7.29 -4.49
CA ASP A 38 8.58 -8.09 -5.43
C ASP A 38 7.16 -8.31 -4.91
N ALA A 39 6.52 -7.23 -4.43
CA ALA A 39 5.20 -7.34 -3.80
C ALA A 39 4.27 -6.14 -4.04
N ILE A 40 2.97 -6.44 -4.11
CA ILE A 40 1.89 -5.44 -4.15
C ILE A 40 1.50 -5.04 -2.72
N GLN A 41 1.13 -3.77 -2.58
CA GLN A 41 0.54 -3.21 -1.36
C GLN A 41 -0.94 -2.87 -1.63
N LEU A 42 -1.86 -3.52 -0.93
CA LEU A 42 -3.31 -3.37 -1.15
C LEU A 42 -3.92 -2.39 -0.15
N PHE A 43 -4.56 -1.35 -0.69
CA PHE A 43 -5.25 -0.32 0.08
C PHE A 43 -6.73 -0.22 -0.31
N LYS A 44 -7.55 0.20 0.64
CA LYS A 44 -8.94 0.60 0.41
C LYS A 44 -9.08 2.10 0.62
N ILE A 45 -9.61 2.80 -0.39
CA ILE A 45 -9.94 4.21 -0.30
C ILE A 45 -11.42 4.34 0.05
N LYS A 46 -11.72 4.97 1.18
CA LYS A 46 -13.08 5.25 1.64
C LYS A 46 -13.69 6.42 0.86
N PRO A 47 -15.02 6.54 0.79
CA PRO A 47 -15.68 7.67 0.13
C PRO A 47 -15.28 9.05 0.69
N ASN A 48 -14.82 9.12 1.94
CA ASN A 48 -14.35 10.35 2.58
C ASN A 48 -12.86 10.63 2.34
N GLY A 49 -12.19 9.87 1.48
CA GLY A 49 -10.74 9.98 1.21
C GLY A 49 -9.84 9.28 2.22
N GLY A 50 -10.38 8.69 3.29
CA GLY A 50 -9.60 7.89 4.23
C GLY A 50 -9.00 6.65 3.57
N VAL A 51 -7.76 6.31 3.93
CA VAL A 51 -7.04 5.14 3.40
C VAL A 51 -6.96 4.07 4.49
N GLU A 52 -7.21 2.82 4.14
CA GLU A 52 -6.97 1.65 4.99
C GLU A 52 -5.99 0.70 4.31
N ILE A 53 -5.07 0.15 5.08
CA ILE A 53 -4.25 -0.98 4.63
C ILE A 53 -5.12 -2.23 4.72
N CYS A 54 -5.32 -2.90 3.59
CA CYS A 54 -5.95 -4.22 3.57
C CYS A 54 -4.91 -5.31 3.77
N GLN A 55 -3.81 -5.24 3.01
CA GLN A 55 -2.72 -6.19 3.09
C GLN A 55 -1.45 -5.55 2.53
N LEU A 56 -0.33 -5.77 3.21
CA LEU A 56 0.99 -5.40 2.71
C LEU A 56 1.73 -6.65 2.23
N ASN A 57 2.68 -6.44 1.33
CA ASN A 57 3.60 -7.45 0.83
C ASN A 57 2.91 -8.68 0.23
N ILE A 58 1.95 -8.46 -0.68
CA ILE A 58 1.37 -9.53 -1.49
C ILE A 58 2.41 -9.93 -2.54
N SER A 59 2.99 -11.13 -2.41
CA SER A 59 4.02 -11.62 -3.35
C SER A 59 3.55 -11.55 -4.80
N LEU A 60 4.42 -11.04 -5.67
CA LEU A 60 4.30 -11.11 -7.13
C LEU A 60 5.10 -12.27 -7.74
N LEU A 61 5.94 -12.93 -6.93
CA LEU A 61 6.68 -14.09 -7.37
C LEU A 61 5.72 -15.27 -7.58
N PRO A 62 5.99 -16.15 -8.56
CA PRO A 62 5.21 -17.37 -8.73
C PRO A 62 5.27 -18.21 -7.45
N GLU A 63 4.19 -18.93 -7.16
CA GLU A 63 4.23 -19.97 -6.12
C GLU A 63 5.26 -21.03 -6.52
N ASP A 64 6.13 -21.42 -5.58
CA ASP A 64 7.01 -22.56 -5.79
C ASP A 64 6.14 -23.80 -6.07
N PRO A 65 6.45 -24.59 -7.12
CA PRO A 65 5.66 -25.76 -7.51
C PRO A 65 5.62 -26.87 -6.46
#